data_AF-W2MGU1-F1
#
_entry.id   AF-W2MGU1-F1
#
_cell.length_a   1.000
_cell.length_b   1.000
_cell.length_c   1.000
_cell.angle_alpha   90.00
_cell.angle_beta   90.00
_cell.angle_gamma   90.00
#
_symmetry.space_group_name_H-M   'P 1'
#
loop_
_entity.id
_entity.type
_entity.pdbx_description
1 polymer ?
#
loop_
_entity_poly.entity_id
_entity_poly.type
_entity_poly.pdbx_seq_one_letter_code
_entity_poly.pdbx_strand_id
1 'polypeptide(L)'
;TVATCITLQSRHMRELFDRFPEVLMIDATHGTNASKYKVFSLMAHDVFGKGQFVQHAVIQNERRPTLMTASEEFKRNNPSWTKIKCVLIDKDFTEMSVVKMVFPDAILLLCQFHVLKYLREEIASADYGFTTWQKDQLKGVVNLLVYAQNEQKYLKYRKHMRRIMSMGRGGEALRSGLGSR
;
A
#
# COMPACT_ATOMS: atom_id res chain seq x y z
N THR A 1 31.58 -13.57 -4.42
CA THR A 1 30.31 -13.56 -3.67
C THR A 1 29.44 -12.43 -4.17
N VAL A 2 28.15 -12.66 -4.43
CA VAL A 2 27.20 -11.61 -4.83
C VAL A 2 26.53 -11.07 -3.56
N ALA A 3 26.52 -9.75 -3.37
CA ALA A 3 25.86 -9.13 -2.22
C ALA A 3 24.34 -9.33 -2.30
N THR A 4 23.71 -9.83 -1.23
CA THR A 4 22.26 -10.08 -1.21
C THR A 4 21.47 -8.91 -0.68
N CYS A 5 22.05 -8.15 0.26
CA CYS A 5 21.47 -6.98 0.89
C CYS A 5 22.58 -6.02 1.30
N ILE A 6 22.48 -4.76 0.91
CA ILE A 6 23.35 -3.67 1.36
C ILE A 6 22.46 -2.60 1.97
N THR A 7 22.56 -2.39 3.27
CA THR A 7 21.81 -1.34 3.97
C THR A 7 22.62 -0.05 4.08
N LEU A 8 21.95 1.08 3.87
CA LEU A 8 22.50 2.41 3.90
C LEU A 8 21.67 3.26 4.86
N GLN A 9 22.31 3.77 5.89
CA GLN A 9 21.67 4.65 6.87
C GLN A 9 22.66 5.71 7.36
N SER A 10 22.37 6.98 7.06
CA SER A 10 23.17 8.11 7.55
C SER A 10 22.88 8.41 9.02
N ARG A 11 23.73 9.23 9.66
CA ARG A 11 23.46 9.77 11.00
C ARG A 11 22.12 10.50 11.03
N HIS A 12 21.88 11.36 10.04
CA HIS A 12 20.65 12.14 9.94
C HIS A 12 19.40 11.26 9.87
N MET A 13 19.45 10.16 9.11
CA MET A 13 18.34 9.19 9.02
C MET A 13 18.00 8.55 10.38
N ARG A 14 19.01 8.21 11.18
CA ARG A 14 18.82 7.68 12.54
C ARG A 14 18.20 8.72 13.48
N GLU A 15 18.72 9.95 13.43
CA GLU A 15 18.20 11.07 14.25
C GLU A 15 16.75 11.41 13.88
N LEU A 16 16.39 11.36 12.60
CA LEU A 16 15.02 11.54 12.14
C LEU A 16 14.09 10.46 12.71
N PHE A 17 14.50 9.19 12.62
CA PHE A 17 13.69 8.10 13.15
C PHE A 17 13.54 8.16 14.67
N ASP A 18 14.61 8.49 15.39
CA ASP A 18 14.55 8.62 16.86
C ASP A 18 13.56 9.70 17.32
N ARG A 19 13.40 10.75 16.51
CA ARG A 19 12.43 11.82 16.76
C ARG A 19 10.99 11.48 16.39
N PHE A 20 10.78 10.63 15.37
CA PHE A 20 9.46 10.31 14.83
C PHE A 20 9.27 8.78 14.60
N PRO A 21 9.38 7.95 15.65
CA PRO A 21 9.39 6.50 15.50
C PRO A 21 8.01 5.86 15.33
N GLU A 22 6.91 6.61 15.52
CA GLU A 22 5.57 6.05 15.71
C GLU A 22 4.98 5.42 14.45
N VAL A 23 5.24 6.02 13.30
CA VAL A 23 4.68 5.59 12.00
C VAL A 23 5.82 5.37 11.01
N LEU A 24 5.96 4.12 10.60
CA LEU A 24 6.92 3.68 9.60
C LEU A 24 6.19 3.39 8.29
N MET A 25 6.76 3.78 7.16
CA MET A 25 6.28 3.41 5.84
C MET A 25 7.38 2.63 5.12
N ILE A 26 7.01 1.55 4.45
CA ILE A 26 7.95 0.68 3.76
C ILE A 26 7.48 0.51 2.32
N ASP A 27 8.43 0.62 1.39
CA ASP A 27 8.19 0.46 -0.04
C ASP A 27 9.41 -0.12 -0.75
N ALA A 28 9.17 -0.90 -1.80
CA ALA A 28 10.21 -1.45 -2.65
C ALA A 28 10.04 -0.93 -4.09
N THR A 29 11.09 -0.29 -4.60
CA THR A 29 11.12 0.20 -5.98
C THR A 29 11.87 -0.77 -6.90
N HIS A 30 11.32 -0.96 -8.10
CA HIS A 30 11.88 -1.86 -9.12
C HIS A 30 12.48 -1.09 -10.29
N GLY A 31 13.31 -1.77 -11.10
CA GLY A 31 13.80 -1.23 -12.38
C GLY A 31 14.83 -0.11 -12.26
N THR A 32 15.47 0.04 -11.10
CA THR A 32 16.37 1.16 -10.80
C THR A 32 17.79 0.99 -11.34
N ASN A 33 18.19 -0.20 -11.78
CA ASN A 33 19.55 -0.49 -12.24
C ASN A 33 19.62 -1.66 -13.23
N ALA A 34 20.71 -1.72 -13.99
CA ALA A 34 20.98 -2.78 -14.98
C ALA A 34 21.15 -4.17 -14.35
N SER A 35 21.56 -4.23 -13.08
CA SER A 35 21.76 -5.48 -12.33
C SER A 35 20.49 -6.02 -11.69
N LYS A 36 19.32 -5.39 -11.94
CA LYS A 36 18.00 -5.78 -11.45
C LYS A 36 17.86 -5.85 -9.92
N TYR A 37 18.74 -5.19 -9.16
CA TYR A 37 18.53 -4.99 -7.73
C TYR A 37 17.33 -4.08 -7.49
N LYS A 38 16.73 -4.20 -6.33
CA LYS A 38 15.59 -3.40 -5.90
C LYS A 38 16.03 -2.49 -4.77
N VAL A 39 15.39 -1.32 -4.66
CA VAL A 39 15.65 -0.40 -3.55
C VAL A 39 14.47 -0.48 -2.59
N PHE A 40 14.71 -1.08 -1.43
CA PHE A 40 13.78 -1.21 -0.32
C PHE A 40 14.03 -0.05 0.66
N SER A 41 13.02 0.77 0.90
CA SER A 41 13.17 2.01 1.65
C SER A 41 12.22 2.04 2.83
N LEU A 42 12.72 2.54 3.96
CA LEU A 42 11.92 2.82 5.14
C LEU A 42 11.82 4.35 5.28
N MET A 43 10.64 4.84 5.60
CA MET A 43 10.35 6.25 5.84
C MET A 43 9.63 6.43 7.17
N ALA A 44 10.02 7.45 7.94
CA ALA A 44 9.26 7.92 9.08
C ALA A 44 8.30 9.03 8.65
N HIS A 45 7.17 9.15 9.33
CA HIS A 45 6.22 10.24 9.12
C HIS A 45 6.47 11.36 10.13
N ASP A 46 6.85 12.54 9.66
CA ASP A 46 7.13 13.69 10.52
C ASP A 46 5.86 14.42 11.01
N VAL A 47 6.05 15.40 11.91
CA VAL A 47 4.96 16.20 12.48
C VAL A 47 4.20 17.07 11.47
N PHE A 48 4.77 17.28 10.28
CA PHE A 48 4.14 18.05 9.19
C PHE A 48 3.40 17.17 8.20
N GLY A 49 3.30 15.86 8.45
CA GLY A 49 2.64 14.95 7.54
C GLY A 49 3.51 14.47 6.39
N LYS A 50 4.84 14.68 6.45
CA LYS A 50 5.75 14.33 5.34
C LYS A 50 6.53 13.06 5.68
N GLY A 51 6.67 12.21 4.66
CA GLY A 51 7.57 11.06 4.70
C GLY A 51 9.02 11.51 4.59
N GLN A 52 9.86 11.05 5.51
CA GLN A 52 11.32 11.26 5.49
C GLN A 52 12.00 9.89 5.45
N PHE A 53 12.93 9.68 4.52
CA PHE A 53 13.67 8.42 4.47
C PHE A 53 14.52 8.24 5.71
N VAL A 54 14.41 7.06 6.32
CA VAL A 54 15.16 6.66 7.52
C VAL A 54 16.04 5.45 7.28
N GLN A 55 15.90 4.73 6.17
CA GLN A 55 16.86 3.74 5.70
C GLN A 55 16.61 3.42 4.22
N HIS A 56 17.69 3.14 3.49
CA HIS A 56 17.60 2.45 2.21
C HIS A 56 18.33 1.10 2.28
N ALA A 57 17.85 0.13 1.53
CA ALA A 57 18.53 -1.14 1.31
C ALA A 57 18.49 -1.48 -0.17
N VAL A 58 19.67 -1.80 -0.73
CA VAL A 58 19.78 -2.37 -2.07
C VAL A 58 19.72 -3.88 -1.91
N ILE A 59 18.63 -4.48 -2.39
CA ILE A 59 18.31 -5.89 -2.17
C ILE A 59 18.28 -6.67 -3.48
N GLN A 60 18.81 -7.89 -3.47
CA GLN A 60 18.85 -8.74 -4.65
C GLN A 60 17.45 -9.24 -5.05
N ASN A 61 16.58 -9.46 -4.07
CA ASN A 61 15.22 -9.94 -4.26
C ASN A 61 14.34 -9.60 -3.04
N GLU A 62 13.03 -9.64 -3.21
CA GLU A 62 12.04 -9.42 -2.13
C GLU A 62 11.65 -10.71 -1.41
N ARG A 63 12.54 -11.71 -1.38
CA ARG A 63 12.26 -12.89 -0.57
C ARG A 63 12.45 -12.55 0.89
N ARG A 64 11.67 -13.24 1.71
CA ARG A 64 11.66 -13.11 3.16
C ARG A 64 13.05 -13.01 3.80
N PRO A 65 14.07 -13.86 3.52
CA PRO A 65 15.38 -13.72 4.16
C PRO A 65 16.03 -12.36 3.90
N THR A 66 15.94 -11.86 2.67
CA THR A 66 16.55 -10.58 2.28
C THR A 66 15.86 -9.40 2.96
N LEU A 67 14.52 -9.40 3.00
CA LEU A 67 13.73 -8.36 3.67
C LEU A 67 13.91 -8.40 5.19
N MET A 68 14.01 -9.59 5.78
CA MET A 68 14.34 -9.76 7.21
C MET A 68 15.71 -9.15 7.53
N THR A 69 16.74 -9.43 6.72
CA THR A 69 18.06 -8.84 6.90
C THR A 69 17.99 -7.31 6.89
N ALA A 70 17.37 -6.71 5.88
CA ALA A 70 17.24 -5.25 5.80
C ALA A 70 16.53 -4.65 7.02
N SER A 71 15.49 -5.33 7.52
CA SER A 71 14.67 -4.84 8.64
C SER A 71 15.34 -5.06 10.01
N GLU A 72 16.10 -6.14 10.19
CA GLU A 72 16.86 -6.36 11.43
C GLU A 72 18.08 -5.44 11.53
N GLU A 73 18.74 -5.13 10.40
CA GLU A 73 19.77 -4.08 10.37
C GLU A 73 19.18 -2.71 10.78
N PHE A 74 17.96 -2.41 10.35
CA PHE A 74 17.26 -1.21 10.80
C PHE A 74 17.09 -1.21 12.32
N LYS A 75 16.56 -2.29 12.91
CA LYS A 75 16.37 -2.39 14.37
C LYS A 75 17.67 -2.26 15.14
N ARG A 76 18.74 -2.92 14.67
CA ARG A 76 20.07 -2.85 15.29
C ARG A 76 20.59 -1.42 15.39
N ASN A 77 20.33 -0.61 14.37
CA ASN A 77 20.82 0.77 14.30
C ASN A 77 19.87 1.81 14.92
N ASN A 78 18.65 1.42 15.31
CA ASN A 78 17.59 2.34 15.71
C ASN A 78 16.85 1.85 16.96
N PRO A 79 17.39 2.04 18.18
CA PRO A 79 16.81 1.52 19.43
C PRO A 79 15.35 1.94 19.68
N SER A 80 14.92 3.09 19.16
CA SER A 80 13.54 3.58 19.22
C SER A 80 12.54 2.75 18.39
N TRP A 81 12.96 1.67 17.69
CA TRP A 81 12.08 0.81 16.89
C TRP A 81 10.93 0.20 17.71
N THR A 82 11.14 0.00 19.02
CA THR A 82 10.10 -0.49 19.95
C THR A 82 8.93 0.48 20.11
N LYS A 83 9.08 1.75 19.71
CA LYS A 83 8.04 2.76 19.75
C LYS A 83 7.15 2.77 18.50
N ILE A 84 7.47 2.00 17.46
CA ILE A 84 6.65 1.87 16.26
C ILE A 84 5.25 1.40 16.65
N LYS A 85 4.23 2.16 16.25
CA LYS A 85 2.81 1.85 16.49
C LYS A 85 2.11 1.41 15.22
N CYS A 86 2.53 1.93 14.08
CA CYS A 86 1.93 1.63 12.79
C CYS A 86 3.00 1.45 11.72
N VAL A 87 2.79 0.46 10.85
CA VAL A 87 3.56 0.31 9.60
C VAL A 87 2.61 0.40 8.42
N LEU A 88 2.91 1.29 7.47
CA LEU A 88 2.22 1.43 6.20
C LEU A 88 3.04 0.75 5.10
N ILE A 89 2.42 -0.13 4.32
CA ILE A 89 3.10 -0.88 3.26
C ILE A 89 2.29 -0.91 1.97
N ASP A 90 2.92 -1.31 0.86
CA ASP A 90 2.18 -1.74 -0.32
C ASP A 90 1.52 -3.13 -0.10
N LYS A 91 0.63 -3.53 -1.01
CA LYS A 91 -0.03 -4.83 -1.01
C LYS A 91 0.91 -5.91 -1.57
N ASP A 92 1.97 -6.23 -0.84
CA ASP A 92 2.83 -7.38 -1.09
C ASP A 92 2.76 -8.39 0.06
N PHE A 93 2.32 -9.63 -0.23
CA PHE A 93 2.13 -10.66 0.80
C PHE A 93 3.43 -11.08 1.50
N THR A 94 4.57 -11.03 0.81
CA THR A 94 5.87 -11.39 1.37
C THR A 94 6.32 -10.30 2.33
N GLU A 95 6.22 -9.03 1.93
CA GLU A 95 6.49 -7.88 2.78
C GLU A 95 5.57 -7.86 4.00
N MET A 96 4.26 -8.04 3.81
CA MET A 96 3.27 -8.17 4.88
C MET A 96 3.69 -9.23 5.90
N SER A 97 4.10 -10.41 5.44
CA SER A 97 4.54 -11.50 6.31
C SER A 97 5.80 -11.09 7.09
N VAL A 98 6.79 -10.51 6.42
CA VAL A 98 8.05 -10.06 7.03
C VAL A 98 7.79 -9.03 8.12
N VAL A 99 7.05 -7.97 7.79
CA VAL A 99 6.78 -6.84 8.69
C VAL A 99 6.07 -7.30 9.96
N LYS A 100 5.07 -8.20 9.84
CA LYS A 100 4.36 -8.75 11.02
C LYS A 100 5.27 -9.50 12.00
N MET A 101 6.41 -10.03 11.55
CA MET A 101 7.30 -10.76 12.46
C MET A 101 8.40 -9.87 13.01
N VAL A 102 8.85 -8.89 12.22
CA VAL A 102 9.87 -7.93 12.66
C VAL A 102 9.29 -6.92 13.65
N PHE A 103 8.04 -6.51 13.43
CA PHE A 103 7.28 -5.52 14.22
C PHE A 103 5.92 -6.09 14.68
N PRO A 104 5.89 -7.13 15.53
CA PRO A 104 4.67 -7.85 15.88
C PRO A 104 3.63 -7.00 16.62
N ASP A 105 4.09 -6.00 17.38
CA ASP A 105 3.22 -5.11 18.16
C ASP A 105 2.68 -3.91 17.36
N ALA A 106 3.15 -3.72 16.14
CA ALA A 106 2.74 -2.61 15.29
C ALA A 106 1.47 -2.97 14.48
N ILE A 107 0.57 -2.00 14.33
CA ILE A 107 -0.58 -2.13 13.46
C ILE A 107 -0.09 -2.06 12.01
N LEU A 108 -0.39 -3.09 11.22
CA LEU A 108 -0.07 -3.11 9.79
C LEU A 108 -1.25 -2.58 8.97
N LEU A 109 -1.03 -1.51 8.21
CA LEU A 109 -2.02 -0.92 7.30
C LEU A 109 -1.49 -0.86 5.87
N LEU A 110 -2.40 -0.86 4.90
CA LEU A 110 -2.06 -0.58 3.51
C LEU A 110 -1.91 0.93 3.29
N CYS A 111 -0.92 1.31 2.50
CA CYS A 111 -0.71 2.69 2.09
C CYS A 111 -1.89 3.18 1.23
N GLN A 112 -2.51 4.29 1.63
CA GLN A 112 -3.66 4.86 0.93
C GLN A 112 -3.35 5.21 -0.53
N PHE A 113 -2.12 5.67 -0.81
CA PHE A 113 -1.67 5.97 -2.17
C PHE A 113 -1.73 4.73 -3.06
N HIS A 114 -1.18 3.61 -2.59
CA HIS A 114 -1.20 2.34 -3.33
C HIS A 114 -2.61 1.77 -3.46
N VAL A 115 -3.44 1.87 -2.43
CA VAL A 115 -4.85 1.47 -2.50
C VAL A 115 -5.61 2.26 -3.57
N LEU A 116 -5.45 3.59 -3.61
CA LEU A 116 -6.09 4.45 -4.61
C LEU A 116 -5.58 4.14 -6.03
N LYS A 117 -4.28 3.94 -6.19
CA LYS A 117 -3.67 3.57 -7.47
C LYS A 117 -4.26 2.26 -7.98
N TYR A 118 -4.20 1.21 -7.16
CA TYR A 118 -4.73 -0.11 -7.49
C TYR A 118 -6.21 -0.06 -7.87
N LEU A 119 -7.06 0.56 -7.05
CA LEU A 119 -8.50 0.63 -7.33
C LEU A 119 -8.81 1.41 -8.62
N ARG A 120 -8.03 2.43 -8.96
CA ARG A 120 -8.19 3.17 -10.23
C ARG A 120 -7.79 2.32 -11.44
N GLU A 121 -6.75 1.50 -11.30
CA GLU A 121 -6.32 0.54 -12.33
C GLU A 121 -7.40 -0.53 -12.55
N GLU A 122 -7.97 -1.09 -11.48
CA GLU A 122 -9.09 -2.05 -11.57
C GLU A 122 -10.32 -1.43 -12.23
N ILE A 123 -10.68 -0.19 -11.88
CA ILE A 123 -11.79 0.53 -12.54
C ILE A 123 -11.49 0.74 -14.03
N ALA A 124 -10.24 1.00 -14.39
CA ALA A 124 -9.84 1.20 -15.78
C ALA A 124 -9.82 -0.10 -16.59
N SER A 125 -9.58 -1.25 -15.94
CA SER A 125 -9.51 -2.57 -16.59
C SER A 125 -10.76 -2.87 -17.41
N ALA A 126 -10.54 -3.55 -18.54
CA ALA A 126 -11.61 -4.06 -19.39
C ALA A 126 -12.34 -5.25 -18.75
N ASP A 127 -11.69 -5.98 -17.83
CA ASP A 127 -12.19 -7.22 -17.23
C ASP A 127 -13.52 -7.03 -16.49
N TYR A 128 -13.77 -5.83 -15.97
CA TYR A 128 -15.00 -5.52 -15.24
C TYR A 128 -16.14 -5.01 -16.11
N GLY A 129 -15.88 -4.70 -17.39
CA GLY A 129 -16.90 -4.26 -18.35
C GLY A 129 -17.60 -2.95 -18.00
N PHE A 130 -16.96 -2.06 -17.23
CA PHE A 130 -17.56 -0.78 -16.86
C PHE A 130 -17.67 0.18 -18.05
N THR A 131 -18.81 0.85 -18.18
CA THR A 131 -19.00 1.94 -19.13
C THR A 131 -18.15 3.16 -18.77
N THR A 132 -17.90 4.06 -19.72
CA THR A 132 -17.17 5.32 -19.47
C THR A 132 -17.78 6.11 -18.31
N TRP A 133 -19.11 6.20 -18.26
CA TRP A 133 -19.82 6.86 -17.18
C TRP A 133 -19.59 6.16 -15.82
N GLN A 134 -19.68 4.83 -15.77
CA GLN A 134 -19.39 4.09 -14.53
C GLN A 134 -17.95 4.32 -14.07
N LYS A 135 -16.97 4.27 -14.99
CA LYS A 135 -15.56 4.51 -14.65
C LYS A 135 -15.34 5.89 -14.05
N ASP A 136 -15.95 6.92 -14.62
CA ASP A 136 -15.87 8.29 -14.11
C ASP A 136 -16.44 8.41 -12.69
N GLN A 137 -17.65 7.89 -12.47
CA GLN A 137 -18.29 7.93 -11.15
C GLN A 137 -17.53 7.11 -10.10
N LEU A 138 -17.04 5.92 -10.46
CA LEU A 138 -16.31 5.05 -9.54
C LEU A 138 -14.98 5.67 -9.08
N LYS A 139 -14.28 6.44 -9.93
CA LYS A 139 -13.06 7.18 -9.54
C LYS A 139 -13.34 8.15 -8.40
N GLY A 140 -14.46 8.87 -8.43
CA GLY A 140 -14.88 9.77 -7.35
C GLY A 140 -15.21 9.00 -6.07
N VAL A 141 -15.99 7.93 -6.18
CA VAL A 141 -16.44 7.14 -5.02
C VAL A 141 -15.29 6.43 -4.30
N VAL A 142 -14.29 5.95 -5.03
CA VAL A 142 -13.10 5.33 -4.42
C VAL A 142 -12.33 6.32 -3.53
N ASN A 143 -12.20 7.59 -3.93
CA ASN A 143 -11.61 8.60 -3.06
C ASN A 143 -12.44 8.79 -1.78
N LEU A 144 -13.77 8.87 -1.90
CA LEU A 144 -14.66 9.00 -0.74
C LEU A 144 -14.55 7.80 0.22
N LEU A 145 -14.35 6.59 -0.31
CA LEU A 145 -14.15 5.37 0.48
C LEU A 145 -12.84 5.41 1.27
N VAL A 146 -11.72 5.72 0.62
CA VAL A 146 -10.39 5.73 1.27
C VAL A 146 -10.29 6.81 2.33
N TYR A 147 -10.91 7.99 2.10
CA TYR A 147 -10.89 9.12 3.03
C TYR A 147 -12.15 9.20 3.91
N ALA A 148 -12.91 8.11 4.04
CA ALA A 148 -14.09 8.11 4.89
C ALA A 148 -13.70 8.35 6.37
N GLN A 149 -14.29 9.38 6.98
CA GLN A 149 -13.98 9.78 8.36
C GLN A 149 -14.46 8.78 9.42
N ASN A 150 -15.39 7.91 9.07
CA ASN A 150 -15.94 6.89 9.95
C ASN A 150 -16.59 5.75 9.16
N GLU A 151 -16.90 4.66 9.85
CA GLU A 151 -17.49 3.47 9.27
C GLU A 151 -18.85 3.74 8.62
N GLN A 152 -19.69 4.59 9.21
CA GLN A 152 -21.00 4.93 8.63
C GLN A 152 -20.88 5.59 7.26
N LYS A 153 -19.97 6.57 7.11
CA LYS A 153 -19.66 7.20 5.81
C LYS A 153 -19.08 6.18 4.84
N TYR A 154 -18.15 5.35 5.29
CA TYR A 154 -17.57 4.27 4.47
C TYR A 154 -18.66 3.34 3.91
N LEU A 155 -19.55 2.84 4.76
CA LEU A 155 -20.64 1.94 4.37
C LEU A 155 -21.63 2.62 3.43
N LYS A 156 -21.92 3.92 3.63
CA LYS A 156 -22.74 4.72 2.71
C LYS A 156 -22.10 4.80 1.33
N TYR A 157 -20.81 5.15 1.24
CA TYR A 157 -20.10 5.22 -0.04
C TYR A 157 -19.95 3.85 -0.70
N ARG A 158 -19.74 2.79 0.08
CA ARG A 158 -19.66 1.41 -0.41
C ARG A 158 -20.99 0.95 -1.00
N LYS A 159 -22.11 1.29 -0.37
CA LYS A 159 -23.45 1.05 -0.91
C LYS A 159 -23.67 1.80 -2.22
N HIS A 160 -23.22 3.05 -2.30
CA HIS A 160 -23.31 3.85 -3.52
C HIS A 160 -22.45 3.27 -4.66
N MET A 161 -21.20 2.87 -4.38
CA MET A 161 -20.32 2.20 -5.33
C MET A 161 -20.99 0.97 -5.95
N ARG A 162 -21.57 0.09 -5.12
CA ARG A 162 -22.27 -1.11 -5.58
C ARG A 162 -23.44 -0.79 -6.52
N ARG A 163 -24.21 0.28 -6.23
CA ARG A 163 -25.30 0.72 -7.11
C ARG A 163 -24.78 1.13 -8.48
N ILE A 164 -23.67 1.87 -8.53
CA ILE A 164 -23.03 2.26 -9.80
C ILE A 164 -22.60 1.04 -10.61
N MET A 165 -21.94 0.07 -9.95
CA MET A 165 -21.49 -1.16 -10.60
C MET A 165 -22.64 -2.03 -11.15
N SER A 166 -23.82 -1.98 -10.52
CA SER A 166 -25.01 -2.74 -10.93
C SER A 166 -25.88 -2.07 -11.99
N MET A 167 -25.72 -0.76 -12.22
CA MET A 167 -26.50 -0.04 -13.23
C MET A 167 -26.23 -0.61 -14.63
N GLY A 168 -27.30 -0.84 -15.40
CA GLY A 168 -27.23 -1.45 -16.74
C GLY A 168 -27.25 -2.98 -16.77
N ARG A 169 -26.87 -3.69 -15.69
CA ARG A 169 -26.90 -5.17 -15.63
C ARG A 169 -28.32 -5.75 -15.48
N GLY A 170 -29.30 -4.94 -15.07
CA GLY A 170 -30.70 -5.35 -14.92
C GLY A 170 -31.53 -5.28 -16.22
N GLY A 171 -30.97 -4.76 -17.31
CA GLY A 171 -31.70 -4.59 -18.58
C GLY A 171 -31.81 -5.84 -19.45
N GLU A 172 -30.94 -6.82 -19.25
CA GLU A 172 -30.98 -8.08 -20.03
C GLU A 172 -32.05 -9.05 -19.51
N ALA A 173 -32.35 -9.04 -18.21
CA ALA A 173 -33.38 -9.91 -17.62
C ALA A 173 -34.82 -9.49 -17.98
N LEU A 174 -35.05 -8.23 -18.37
CA LEU A 174 -36.37 -7.75 -18.81
C LEU A 174 -36.62 -7.86 -20.32
N ARG A 175 -35.58 -8.16 -21.12
CA ARG A 175 -35.73 -8.33 -22.58
C ARG A 175 -36.05 -9.78 -23.00
N SER A 176 -35.77 -10.77 -22.15
CA SER A 176 -36.09 -12.18 -22.44
C SER A 176 -37.53 -12.59 -22.10
N GLY A 177 -38.33 -11.73 -21.46
CA GLY A 177 -39.69 -12.06 -20.98
C GLY A 177 -40.86 -11.51 -21.82
N LEU A 178 -40.62 -10.81 -22.92
CA LEU A 178 -41.67 -10.10 -23.68
C LEU A 178 -41.90 -10.63 -25.11
N GLY A 179 -41.37 -11.82 -25.45
CA GLY A 179 -41.49 -12.42 -26.78
C GLY A 179 -42.13 -13.80 -26.77
N SER A 180 -43.33 -13.95 -26.21
CA SER A 180 -44.20 -15.11 -26.45
C SER A 180 -45.65 -14.74 -26.10
N ARG A 181 -46.36 -14.19 -27.08
CA ARG A 181 -47.81 -14.33 -27.24
C ARG A 181 -48.06 -14.81 -28.66
#